data_AF-A0A368BN99-F1
#
_entry.id   AF-A0A368BN99-F1
#
_cell.length_a   1.000
_cell.length_b   1.000
_cell.length_c   1.000
_cell.angle_alpha   90.00
_cell.angle_beta   90.00
_cell.angle_gamma   90.00
#
_symmetry.space_group_name_H-M   'P 1'
#
loop_
_entity.id
_entity.type
_entity.pdbx_description
1 polymer ?
#
loop_
_entity_poly.entity_id
_entity_poly.type
_entity_poly.pdbx_seq_one_letter_code
_entity_poly.pdbx_strand_id
1 'polypeptide(L)'
;MIENLINFVKSRTFIYSVSGVVLLFGVLSLVNYLNDQKNQEEFLQFVEINEEFSNEAETAEDLFKRLDLEYQNFGYELITKSVLAKKALDEESFELALEIYLDINKQLKSSSIANATKNVLKEQYAENIVRLQIELDRYDDGKLFLEQTNLKSPRFYELGGDFYKSFGENELANQWYDKALDSDLNETQKNLIELKKPFDE
;
A
#
# COMPACT_ATOMS: atom_id res chain seq x y z
N MET A 1 -36.06 -47.28 -23.41
CA MET A 1 -35.30 -46.46 -22.43
C MET A 1 -33.88 -46.21 -22.92
N ILE A 2 -33.12 -47.25 -23.31
CA ILE A 2 -31.76 -47.13 -23.87
C ILE A 2 -31.74 -46.37 -25.21
N GLU A 3 -32.70 -46.62 -26.11
CA GLU A 3 -32.78 -45.89 -27.40
C GLU A 3 -33.03 -44.38 -27.25
N ASN A 4 -33.83 -43.98 -26.26
CA ASN A 4 -34.08 -42.56 -25.97
C ASN A 4 -32.83 -41.88 -25.42
N LEU A 5 -32.02 -42.59 -24.63
CA LEU A 5 -30.73 -42.11 -24.15
C LEU A 5 -29.73 -41.93 -25.30
N ILE A 6 -29.68 -42.89 -26.23
CA ILE A 6 -28.81 -42.83 -27.42
C ILE A 6 -29.20 -41.66 -28.33
N ASN A 7 -30.50 -41.44 -28.53
CA ASN A 7 -31.01 -40.33 -29.35
C ASN A 7 -30.78 -38.97 -28.68
N PHE A 8 -30.83 -38.91 -27.34
CA PHE A 8 -30.49 -37.71 -26.58
C PHE A 8 -29.01 -37.33 -26.70
N VAL A 9 -28.09 -38.31 -26.55
CA VAL A 9 -26.63 -38.08 -26.69
C VAL A 9 -26.25 -37.69 -28.13
N LYS A 10 -26.97 -38.20 -29.13
CA LYS A 10 -26.78 -37.83 -30.54
C LYS A 10 -27.49 -36.53 -30.94
N SER A 11 -28.26 -35.92 -30.04
CA SER A 11 -28.99 -34.69 -30.36
C SER A 11 -28.02 -33.53 -30.59
N ARG A 12 -28.31 -32.69 -31.59
CA ARG A 12 -27.48 -31.51 -31.89
C ARG A 12 -27.35 -30.59 -30.67
N THR A 13 -28.42 -30.46 -29.88
CA THR A 13 -28.43 -29.65 -28.66
C THR A 13 -27.48 -30.20 -27.60
N PHE A 14 -27.42 -31.51 -27.40
CA PHE A 14 -26.45 -32.15 -26.50
C PHE A 14 -25.01 -32.01 -27.01
N ILE A 15 -24.79 -32.19 -28.32
CA ILE A 15 -23.46 -32.04 -28.91
C ILE A 15 -22.96 -30.58 -28.79
N TYR A 16 -23.81 -29.60 -29.04
CA TYR A 16 -23.45 -28.18 -28.89
C TYR A 16 -23.25 -27.77 -27.43
N SER A 17 -24.04 -28.28 -26.49
CA SER A 17 -23.84 -27.99 -25.07
C SER A 17 -22.54 -28.57 -24.55
N VAL A 18 -22.24 -29.83 -24.88
CA VAL A 18 -20.97 -30.48 -24.51
C VAL A 18 -19.78 -29.75 -25.15
N SER A 19 -19.88 -29.41 -26.45
CA SER A 19 -18.81 -28.68 -27.14
C SER A 19 -18.58 -27.28 -26.53
N GLY A 20 -19.65 -26.57 -26.16
CA GLY A 20 -19.56 -25.27 -25.51
C GLY A 20 -18.90 -25.35 -24.13
N VAL A 21 -19.23 -26.37 -23.35
CA VAL A 21 -18.60 -26.62 -22.04
C VAL A 21 -17.11 -26.92 -22.19
N VAL A 22 -16.72 -27.77 -23.15
CA VAL A 22 -15.30 -28.09 -23.41
C VAL A 22 -14.51 -26.86 -23.84
N LEU A 23 -15.06 -26.01 -24.72
CA LEU A 23 -14.42 -24.76 -25.12
C LEU A 23 -14.28 -23.80 -23.95
N LEU A 24 -15.29 -23.69 -23.09
CA LEU A 24 -15.25 -22.84 -21.91
C LEU A 24 -14.18 -23.32 -20.92
N PHE A 25 -14.04 -24.63 -20.69
CA PHE A 25 -12.94 -25.19 -19.91
C PHE A 25 -11.58 -24.94 -20.56
N GLY A 26 -11.46 -25.04 -21.88
CA GLY A 26 -10.23 -24.73 -22.61
C GLY A 26 -9.81 -23.28 -22.45
N VAL A 27 -10.75 -22.33 -22.56
CA VAL A 27 -10.51 -20.91 -22.33
C VAL A 27 -10.08 -20.65 -20.88
N LEU A 28 -10.80 -21.20 -19.90
CA LEU A 28 -10.44 -21.04 -18.49
C LEU A 28 -9.06 -21.63 -18.17
N SER A 29 -8.72 -22.80 -18.72
CA SER A 29 -7.42 -23.42 -18.54
C SER A 29 -6.30 -22.60 -19.18
N LEU A 30 -6.53 -22.01 -20.36
CA LEU A 30 -5.57 -21.13 -21.01
C LEU A 30 -5.38 -19.84 -20.22
N VAL A 31 -6.47 -19.24 -19.72
CA VAL A 31 -6.41 -18.05 -18.86
C VAL A 31 -5.62 -18.34 -17.60
N ASN A 32 -5.86 -19.47 -16.94
CA ASN A 32 -5.11 -19.87 -15.74
C ASN A 32 -3.63 -20.11 -16.04
N TYR A 33 -3.32 -20.83 -17.12
CA TYR A 33 -1.93 -21.06 -17.55
C TYR A 33 -1.18 -19.76 -17.86
N LEU A 34 -1.82 -18.84 -18.58
CA LEU A 34 -1.24 -17.53 -18.88
C LEU A 34 -1.06 -16.69 -17.62
N ASN A 35 -1.99 -16.77 -16.66
CA ASN A 35 -1.89 -16.09 -15.38
C ASN A 35 -0.74 -16.66 -14.52
N ASP A 36 -0.57 -17.98 -14.52
CA ASP A 36 0.53 -18.64 -13.80
C ASP A 36 1.90 -18.27 -14.41
N GLN A 37 2.02 -18.30 -15.74
CA GLN A 37 3.25 -17.84 -16.41
C GLN A 37 3.57 -16.38 -16.10
N LYS A 38 2.56 -15.51 -16.17
CA LYS A 38 2.74 -14.08 -15.87
C LYS A 38 3.16 -13.83 -14.43
N ASN A 39 2.52 -14.51 -13.48
CA ASN A 39 2.90 -14.41 -12.07
C ASN A 39 4.35 -14.89 -11.86
N GLN A 40 4.79 -15.90 -12.62
CA GLN A 40 6.17 -16.36 -12.57
C GLN A 40 7.15 -15.33 -13.16
N GLU A 41 6.82 -14.69 -14.28
CA GLU A 41 7.62 -13.62 -14.86
C GLU A 41 7.76 -12.42 -13.90
N GLU A 42 6.64 -11.95 -13.33
CA GLU A 42 6.67 -10.86 -12.35
C GLU A 42 7.41 -11.24 -11.06
N PHE A 43 7.31 -12.50 -10.63
CA PHE A 43 8.08 -12.98 -9.48
C PHE A 43 9.59 -12.99 -9.76
N LEU A 44 10.02 -13.38 -10.97
CA LEU A 44 11.43 -13.33 -11.34
C LEU A 44 11.93 -11.88 -11.42
N GLN A 45 11.17 -10.98 -12.04
CA GLN A 45 11.45 -9.55 -12.04
C GLN A 45 11.59 -9.01 -10.60
N PHE A 46 10.66 -9.38 -9.72
CA PHE A 46 10.71 -9.00 -8.31
C PHE A 46 11.99 -9.49 -7.62
N VAL A 47 12.41 -10.73 -7.86
CA VAL A 47 13.66 -11.27 -7.29
C VAL A 47 14.87 -10.51 -7.83
N GLU A 48 14.96 -10.32 -9.15
CA GLU A 48 16.08 -9.61 -9.79
C GLU A 48 16.21 -8.18 -9.26
N ILE A 49 15.11 -7.45 -9.13
CA ILE A 49 15.12 -6.08 -8.59
C ILE A 49 15.56 -6.05 -7.11
N ASN A 50 15.12 -7.00 -6.29
CA ASN A 50 15.55 -7.04 -4.88
C ASN A 50 17.04 -7.38 -4.72
N GLU A 51 17.63 -8.14 -5.65
CA GLU A 51 19.08 -8.37 -5.67
C GLU A 51 19.83 -7.06 -5.95
N GLU A 52 19.35 -6.23 -6.88
CA GLU A 52 19.92 -4.91 -7.16
C GLU A 52 19.88 -3.98 -5.94
N PHE A 53 18.84 -4.04 -5.11
CA PHE A 53 18.74 -3.27 -3.87
C PHE A 53 19.79 -3.65 -2.81
N SER A 54 20.36 -4.85 -2.90
CA SER A 54 21.42 -5.30 -2.00
C SER A 54 22.80 -4.75 -2.39
N ASN A 55 22.92 -4.10 -3.55
CA ASN A 55 24.16 -3.48 -3.98
C ASN A 55 24.36 -2.12 -3.32
N GLU A 56 25.25 -2.07 -2.32
CA GLU A 56 25.59 -0.84 -1.58
C GLU A 56 26.20 0.26 -2.45
N ALA A 57 26.74 -0.07 -3.63
CA ALA A 57 27.34 0.92 -4.53
C ALA A 57 26.29 1.71 -5.35
N GLU A 58 25.08 1.19 -5.49
CA GLU A 58 24.00 1.83 -6.22
C GLU A 58 23.19 2.73 -5.26
N THR A 59 22.91 3.97 -5.67
CA THR A 59 22.06 4.89 -4.90
C THR A 59 20.58 4.62 -5.15
N ALA A 60 19.73 5.06 -4.25
CA ALA A 60 18.29 4.99 -4.43
C ALA A 60 17.83 5.75 -5.69
N GLU A 61 18.40 6.93 -5.99
CA GLU A 61 18.09 7.67 -7.21
C GLU A 61 18.45 6.92 -8.49
N ASP A 62 19.62 6.27 -8.52
CA ASP A 62 20.07 5.53 -9.70
C ASP A 62 19.15 4.32 -9.96
N LEU A 63 18.82 3.59 -8.89
CA LEU A 63 17.90 2.45 -8.94
C LEU A 63 16.50 2.90 -9.38
N PHE A 64 15.98 4.01 -8.84
CA PHE A 64 14.67 4.55 -9.18
C PHE A 64 14.56 4.92 -10.67
N LYS A 65 15.63 5.45 -11.27
CA LYS A 65 15.63 5.84 -12.69
C LYS A 65 15.80 4.65 -13.64
N ARG A 66 16.53 3.61 -13.20
CA ARG A 66 16.96 2.49 -14.05
C ARG A 66 15.99 1.31 -14.01
N LEU A 67 15.41 1.01 -12.86
CA LEU A 67 14.60 -0.18 -12.65
C LEU A 67 13.13 0.06 -13.00
N ASP A 68 12.49 -0.95 -13.59
CA ASP A 68 11.05 -0.94 -13.80
C ASP A 68 10.34 -1.44 -12.55
N LEU A 69 9.79 -0.50 -11.79
CA LEU A 69 9.14 -0.75 -10.50
C LEU A 69 7.64 -0.97 -10.60
N GLU A 70 7.08 -0.99 -11.81
CA GLU A 70 5.66 -1.20 -12.05
C GLU A 70 5.35 -2.69 -12.19
N TYR A 71 4.33 -3.16 -11.49
CA TYR A 71 3.89 -4.56 -11.56
C TYR A 71 2.38 -4.62 -11.77
N GLN A 72 1.90 -5.66 -12.42
CA GLN A 72 0.46 -5.91 -12.43
C GLN A 72 0.00 -6.45 -11.08
N ASN A 73 0.84 -7.26 -10.42
CA ASN A 73 0.65 -7.59 -9.02
C ASN A 73 1.12 -6.45 -8.11
N PHE A 74 0.16 -5.64 -7.66
CA PHE A 74 0.41 -4.54 -6.72
C PHE A 74 1.13 -4.98 -5.43
N GLY A 75 1.06 -6.25 -5.02
CA GLY A 75 1.81 -6.74 -3.88
C GLY A 75 3.33 -6.71 -4.09
N TYR A 76 3.80 -7.07 -5.28
CA TYR A 76 5.23 -7.00 -5.63
C TYR A 76 5.69 -5.55 -5.76
N GLU A 77 4.88 -4.72 -6.42
CA GLU A 77 5.13 -3.29 -6.52
C GLU A 77 5.23 -2.61 -5.16
N LEU A 78 4.26 -2.88 -4.28
CA LEU A 78 4.20 -2.35 -2.93
C LEU A 78 5.49 -2.65 -2.15
N ILE A 79 5.94 -3.91 -2.16
CA ILE A 79 7.15 -4.33 -1.45
C ILE A 79 8.38 -3.66 -2.07
N THR A 80 8.53 -3.76 -3.39
CA THR A 80 9.68 -3.22 -4.13
C THR A 80 9.85 -1.73 -3.89
N LYS A 81 8.78 -0.95 -4.09
CA LYS A 81 8.80 0.49 -3.84
C LYS A 81 9.03 0.81 -2.36
N SER A 82 8.49 0.02 -1.43
CA SER A 82 8.75 0.23 0.01
C SER A 82 10.21 0.00 0.41
N VAL A 83 10.88 -1.00 -0.19
CA VAL A 83 12.31 -1.26 0.04
C VAL A 83 13.14 -0.11 -0.54
N LEU A 84 12.85 0.35 -1.75
CA LEU A 84 13.54 1.48 -2.35
C LEU A 84 13.35 2.78 -1.55
N ALA A 85 12.12 3.06 -1.09
CA ALA A 85 11.86 4.21 -0.22
C ALA A 85 12.65 4.13 1.09
N LYS A 86 12.78 2.92 1.67
CA LYS A 86 13.61 2.72 2.87
C LYS A 86 15.09 2.97 2.60
N LYS A 87 15.61 2.52 1.45
CA LYS A 87 16.98 2.83 1.03
C LYS A 87 17.18 4.33 0.84
N ALA A 88 16.24 5.01 0.18
CA ALA A 88 16.25 6.47 0.05
C ALA A 88 16.25 7.17 1.41
N LEU A 89 15.48 6.68 2.39
CA LEU A 89 15.52 7.19 3.77
C LEU A 89 16.90 7.02 4.42
N ASP A 90 17.53 5.85 4.24
CA ASP A 90 18.87 5.56 4.80
C ASP A 90 19.97 6.41 4.17
N GLU A 91 19.74 6.84 2.93
CA GLU A 91 20.62 7.75 2.16
C GLU A 91 20.23 9.23 2.31
N GLU A 92 19.33 9.56 3.25
CA GLU A 92 18.82 10.93 3.49
C GLU A 92 18.20 11.60 2.25
N SER A 93 17.79 10.78 1.28
CA SER A 93 17.14 11.19 0.03
C SER A 93 15.64 11.37 0.25
N PHE A 94 15.29 12.32 1.13
CA PHE A 94 13.93 12.49 1.67
C PHE A 94 12.89 12.83 0.61
N GLU A 95 13.25 13.62 -0.40
CA GLU A 95 12.36 13.95 -1.52
C GLU A 95 11.94 12.69 -2.30
N LEU A 96 12.91 11.84 -2.62
CA LEU A 96 12.65 10.58 -3.33
C LEU A 96 11.83 9.62 -2.47
N ALA A 97 12.18 9.49 -1.19
CA ALA A 97 11.40 8.66 -0.26
C ALA A 97 9.94 9.14 -0.18
N LEU A 98 9.71 10.46 -0.11
CA LEU A 98 8.39 11.05 -0.06
C LEU A 98 7.61 10.81 -1.36
N GLU A 99 8.25 11.01 -2.52
CA GLU A 99 7.66 10.72 -3.83
C GLU A 99 7.15 9.27 -3.90
N ILE A 100 8.00 8.31 -3.52
CA ILE A 100 7.66 6.89 -3.56
C ILE A 100 6.52 6.57 -2.59
N TYR A 101 6.54 7.08 -1.34
CA TYR A 101 5.46 6.80 -0.40
C TYR A 101 4.13 7.44 -0.80
N LEU A 102 4.13 8.63 -1.40
CA LEU A 102 2.92 9.25 -1.94
C LEU A 102 2.33 8.43 -3.07
N ASP A 103 3.16 7.91 -3.97
CA ASP A 103 2.72 7.02 -5.05
C ASP A 103 2.10 5.72 -4.50
N ILE A 104 2.82 5.03 -3.61
CA ILE A 104 2.31 3.83 -2.92
C ILE A 104 0.94 4.11 -2.27
N ASN A 105 0.82 5.20 -1.51
CA ASN A 105 -0.41 5.54 -0.80
C ASN A 105 -1.57 5.82 -1.76
N LYS A 106 -1.30 6.44 -2.92
CA LYS A 106 -2.30 6.67 -3.98
C LYS A 106 -2.79 5.33 -4.55
N GLN A 107 -1.88 4.44 -4.93
CA GLN A 107 -2.23 3.16 -5.53
C GLN A 107 -2.94 2.21 -4.54
N LEU A 108 -2.52 2.23 -3.27
CA LEU A 108 -3.11 1.45 -2.21
C LEU A 108 -4.62 1.73 -2.05
N LYS A 109 -5.07 2.98 -2.30
CA LYS A 109 -6.50 3.34 -2.27
C LYS A 109 -7.31 2.51 -3.27
N SER A 110 -6.83 2.35 -4.50
CA SER A 110 -7.49 1.62 -5.60
C SER A 110 -7.20 0.12 -5.66
N SER A 111 -6.23 -0.37 -4.87
CA SER A 111 -5.83 -1.79 -4.88
C SER A 111 -6.95 -2.77 -4.45
N SER A 112 -6.84 -4.03 -4.88
CA SER A 112 -7.72 -5.13 -4.46
C SER A 112 -7.35 -5.75 -3.09
N ILE A 113 -6.34 -5.20 -2.40
CA ILE A 113 -5.93 -5.65 -1.06
C ILE A 113 -7.11 -5.58 -0.09
N ALA A 114 -7.26 -6.60 0.75
CA ALA A 114 -8.29 -6.67 1.77
C ALA A 114 -8.30 -5.42 2.67
N ASN A 115 -9.49 -4.91 2.99
CA ASN A 115 -9.65 -3.64 3.70
C ASN A 115 -8.90 -3.58 5.05
N ALA A 116 -8.86 -4.69 5.80
CA ALA A 116 -8.12 -4.76 7.06
C ALA A 116 -6.62 -4.50 6.85
N THR A 117 -5.99 -5.22 5.92
CA THR A 117 -4.58 -5.03 5.54
C THR A 117 -4.34 -3.64 4.97
N LYS A 118 -5.25 -3.15 4.12
CA LYS A 118 -5.18 -1.82 3.52
C LYS A 118 -5.16 -0.72 4.59
N ASN A 119 -5.94 -0.85 5.66
CA ASN A 119 -5.97 0.14 6.73
C ASN A 119 -4.65 0.17 7.50
N VAL A 120 -4.08 -1.00 7.82
CA VAL A 120 -2.75 -1.09 8.48
C VAL A 120 -1.67 -0.44 7.61
N LEU A 121 -1.64 -0.78 6.33
CA LEU A 121 -0.67 -0.21 5.39
C LEU A 121 -0.84 1.31 5.24
N LYS A 122 -2.07 1.81 5.14
CA LYS A 122 -2.34 3.25 5.07
C LYS A 122 -1.82 3.99 6.28
N GLU A 123 -2.00 3.45 7.49
CA GLU A 123 -1.46 4.07 8.70
C GLU A 123 0.07 4.11 8.70
N GLN A 124 0.71 3.01 8.31
CA GLN A 124 2.16 2.93 8.24
C GLN A 124 2.75 3.93 7.22
N TYR A 125 2.17 4.01 6.02
CA TYR A 125 2.64 4.96 5.02
C TYR A 125 2.28 6.41 5.36
N ALA A 126 1.14 6.66 6.00
CA ALA A 126 0.79 7.99 6.49
C ALA A 126 1.81 8.50 7.50
N GLU A 127 2.30 7.65 8.40
CA GLU A 127 3.37 8.00 9.33
C GLU A 127 4.65 8.43 8.62
N ASN A 128 5.10 7.65 7.64
CA ASN A 128 6.30 8.01 6.86
C ASN A 128 6.12 9.31 6.08
N ILE A 129 4.97 9.48 5.42
CA ILE A 129 4.67 10.70 4.66
C ILE A 129 4.69 11.91 5.58
N VAL A 130 3.95 11.89 6.69
CA VAL A 130 3.87 13.05 7.60
C VAL A 130 5.24 13.36 8.20
N ARG A 131 6.01 12.35 8.64
CA ARG A 131 7.37 12.56 9.17
C ARG A 131 8.31 13.17 8.13
N LEU A 132 8.22 12.73 6.88
CA LEU A 132 9.01 13.32 5.79
C LEU A 132 8.61 14.77 5.49
N GLN A 133 7.32 15.10 5.59
CA GLN A 133 6.87 16.50 5.46
C GLN A 133 7.43 17.37 6.60
N ILE A 134 7.58 16.83 7.81
CA ILE A 134 8.26 17.53 8.91
C ILE A 134 9.74 17.73 8.58
N GLU A 135 10.44 16.67 8.17
CA GLU A 135 11.87 16.70 7.86
C GLU A 135 12.20 17.68 6.71
N LEU A 136 11.30 17.79 5.74
CA LEU A 136 11.42 18.70 4.61
C LEU A 136 10.88 20.12 4.87
N ASP A 137 10.46 20.43 6.10
CA ASP A 137 9.87 21.73 6.49
C ASP A 137 8.64 22.13 5.63
N ARG A 138 7.82 21.14 5.25
CA ARG A 138 6.65 21.30 4.35
C ARG A 138 5.34 21.30 5.11
N TYR A 139 5.09 22.41 5.82
CA TYR A 139 3.88 22.59 6.62
C TYR A 139 2.58 22.43 5.80
N ASP A 140 2.45 23.15 4.68
CA ASP A 140 1.19 23.19 3.92
C ASP A 140 0.84 21.82 3.34
N ASP A 141 1.83 21.09 2.80
CA ASP A 141 1.61 19.77 2.22
C ASP A 141 1.29 18.71 3.30
N GLY A 142 1.98 18.77 4.44
CA GLY A 142 1.69 17.89 5.58
C GLY A 142 0.30 18.13 6.16
N LYS A 143 -0.10 19.40 6.32
CA LYS A 143 -1.45 19.78 6.74
C LYS A 143 -2.50 19.26 5.77
N LEU A 144 -2.31 19.50 4.47
CA LEU A 144 -3.22 19.03 3.44
C LEU A 144 -3.39 17.50 3.49
N PHE A 145 -2.29 16.77 3.67
CA PHE A 145 -2.31 15.32 3.79
C PHE A 145 -3.12 14.84 5.01
N LEU A 146 -2.91 15.47 6.17
CA LEU A 146 -3.64 15.15 7.42
C LEU A 146 -5.15 15.42 7.29
N GLU A 147 -5.54 16.48 6.57
CA GLU A 147 -6.95 16.87 6.38
C GLU A 147 -7.69 16.00 5.35
N GLN A 148 -6.98 15.51 4.32
CA GLN A 148 -7.59 14.73 3.23
C GLN A 148 -7.70 13.24 3.52
N THR A 149 -6.99 12.73 4.51
CA THR A 149 -7.04 11.31 4.84
C THR A 149 -8.24 10.96 5.71
N ASN A 150 -8.79 9.76 5.49
CA ASN A 150 -9.93 9.24 6.25
C ASN A 150 -9.49 8.35 7.43
N LEU A 151 -8.20 8.37 7.79
CA LEU A 151 -7.68 7.61 8.92
C LEU A 151 -8.21 8.19 10.23
N LYS A 152 -8.76 7.32 11.06
CA LYS A 152 -9.36 7.67 12.35
C LYS A 152 -8.92 6.64 13.38
N SER A 153 -7.65 6.71 13.76
CA SER A 153 -7.07 5.87 14.80
C SER A 153 -6.27 6.71 15.78
N PRO A 154 -6.14 6.26 17.04
CA PRO A 154 -5.38 7.01 18.04
C PRO A 154 -3.95 7.30 17.58
N ARG A 155 -3.28 6.34 16.93
CA ARG A 155 -1.92 6.52 16.38
C ARG A 155 -1.88 7.61 15.30
N PHE A 156 -2.89 7.66 14.43
CA PHE A 156 -2.95 8.69 13.39
C PHE A 156 -3.23 10.08 13.99
N TYR A 157 -4.05 10.16 15.04
CA TYR A 157 -4.29 11.41 15.74
C TYR A 157 -3.05 11.90 16.49
N GLU A 158 -2.33 10.99 17.16
CA GLU A 158 -1.04 11.28 17.80
C GLU A 158 -0.01 11.81 16.78
N LEU A 159 0.08 11.19 15.61
CA LEU A 159 0.93 11.65 14.51
C LEU A 159 0.60 13.08 14.05
N GLY A 160 -0.68 13.43 13.94
CA GLY A 160 -1.09 14.80 13.66
C GLY A 160 -0.68 15.78 14.77
N GLY A 161 -0.79 15.37 16.03
CA GLY A 161 -0.29 16.13 17.17
C GLY A 161 1.22 16.36 17.11
N ASP A 162 2.00 15.33 16.79
CA ASP A 162 3.45 15.40 16.61
C ASP A 162 3.81 16.37 15.46
N PHE A 163 3.06 16.32 14.34
CA PHE A 163 3.21 17.22 13.20
C PHE A 163 2.96 18.69 13.56
N TYR A 164 1.80 19.03 14.11
CA TYR A 164 1.53 20.45 14.43
C TYR A 164 2.50 20.99 15.48
N LYS A 165 2.90 20.14 16.44
CA LYS A 165 3.91 20.50 17.44
C LYS A 165 5.27 20.82 16.81
N SER A 166 5.73 20.07 15.80
CA SER A 166 7.03 20.33 15.17
C SER A 166 7.09 21.69 14.46
N PHE A 167 5.94 22.22 14.03
CA PHE A 167 5.81 23.54 13.41
C PHE A 167 5.40 24.65 14.40
N GLY A 168 5.31 24.36 15.71
CA GLY A 168 4.95 25.34 16.73
C GLY A 168 3.44 25.66 16.84
N GLU A 169 2.59 24.91 16.15
CA GLU A 169 1.13 25.07 16.17
C GLU A 169 0.53 24.37 17.40
N ASN A 170 0.90 24.83 18.59
CA ASN A 170 0.62 24.14 19.86
C ASN A 170 -0.88 23.91 20.13
N GLU A 171 -1.73 24.87 19.78
CA GLU A 171 -3.19 24.72 19.95
C GLU A 171 -3.73 23.59 19.07
N LEU A 172 -3.34 23.56 17.79
CA LEU A 172 -3.73 22.48 16.88
C LEU A 172 -3.12 21.14 17.32
N ALA A 173 -1.88 21.13 17.78
CA ALA A 173 -1.26 19.93 18.31
C ALA A 173 -2.08 19.34 19.47
N ASN A 174 -2.47 20.18 20.44
CA ASN A 174 -3.32 19.78 21.57
C ASN A 174 -4.68 19.25 21.11
N GLN A 175 -5.34 19.90 20.14
CA GLN A 175 -6.60 19.38 19.57
C GLN A 175 -6.46 17.99 18.94
N TRP A 176 -5.31 17.69 18.33
CA TRP A 176 -5.05 16.37 17.74
C TRP A 176 -4.69 15.31 18.79
N TYR A 177 -3.89 15.66 19.79
CA TYR A 177 -3.64 14.76 20.93
C TYR A 177 -4.93 14.44 21.70
N ASP A 178 -5.84 15.40 21.88
CA ASP A 178 -7.12 15.16 22.55
C ASP A 178 -8.00 14.16 21.78
N LYS A 179 -8.03 14.25 20.44
CA LYS A 179 -8.68 13.22 19.61
C LYS A 179 -8.08 11.82 19.80
N ALA A 180 -6.77 11.75 20.03
CA ALA A 180 -6.10 10.48 20.33
C ALA A 180 -6.53 9.94 21.70
N LEU A 181 -6.58 10.80 22.73
CA LEU A 181 -6.98 10.47 24.10
C LEU A 181 -8.45 10.05 24.22
N ASP A 182 -9.33 10.58 23.36
CA ASP A 182 -10.74 10.20 23.27
C ASP A 182 -10.97 8.79 22.68
N SER A 183 -9.92 8.14 22.17
CA SER A 183 -10.00 6.78 21.61
C SER A 183 -9.91 5.70 22.69
N ASP A 184 -10.25 4.45 22.35
CA ASP A 184 -10.14 3.30 23.24
C ASP A 184 -8.67 2.89 23.45
N LEU A 185 -8.01 3.57 24.40
CA LEU A 185 -6.61 3.40 24.78
C LEU A 185 -6.50 2.96 26.24
N ASN A 186 -5.46 2.18 26.54
CA ASN A 186 -5.13 1.88 27.93
C ASN A 186 -4.47 3.10 28.62
N GLU A 187 -4.46 3.10 29.95
CA GLU A 187 -3.93 4.23 30.74
C GLU A 187 -2.44 4.51 30.46
N THR A 188 -1.64 3.49 30.15
CA THR A 188 -0.23 3.71 29.78
C THR A 188 -0.11 4.49 28.48
N GLN A 189 -0.92 4.14 27.47
CA GLN A 189 -0.94 4.86 26.19
C GLN A 189 -1.43 6.29 26.34
N LYS A 190 -2.48 6.52 27.15
CA LYS A 190 -2.96 7.87 27.45
C LYS A 190 -1.88 8.72 28.11
N ASN A 191 -1.22 8.19 29.14
CA ASN A 191 -0.14 8.90 29.83
C ASN A 191 1.00 9.27 28.87
N LEU A 192 1.36 8.39 27.93
CA LEU A 192 2.39 8.70 26.92
C LEU A 192 1.98 9.85 26.00
N ILE A 193 0.71 9.92 25.60
CA ILE A 193 0.20 11.01 24.77
C ILE A 193 0.14 12.32 25.57
N GLU A 194 -0.31 12.28 26.82
CA GLU A 194 -0.34 13.47 27.69
C GLU A 194 1.04 14.09 27.87
N LEU A 195 2.10 13.27 28.02
CA LEU A 195 3.48 13.74 28.12
C LEU A 195 3.98 14.44 26.85
N LYS A 196 3.35 14.19 25.69
CA LYS A 196 3.71 14.83 24.43
C LYS A 196 3.05 16.19 24.23
N LYS A 197 1.91 16.46 24.88
CA LYS A 197 1.16 17.70 24.71
C LYS A 197 2.03 18.93 25.03
N PRO A 198 2.07 19.95 24.15
CA PRO A 198 2.60 21.27 24.52
C PRO A 198 1.88 21.83 25.74
N PHE A 199 2.63 22.55 26.59
CA PHE A 199 2.02 23.35 27.65
C PHE A 199 1.24 24.51 27.01
N ASP A 200 0.02 24.75 27.48
CA ASP A 200 -0.69 25.97 27.15
C ASP A 200 0.07 27.14 27.81
N GLU A 201 0.55 28.09 27.01
CA GLU A 201 1.21 29.33 27.51
C GLU A 201 0.21 30.30 28.16
#